data_AF-A0A2W7BPM3-F1
#
_entry.id   AF-A0A2W7BPM3-F1
#
_cell.length_a   1.000
_cell.length_b   1.000
_cell.length_c   1.000
_cell.angle_alpha   90.00
_cell.angle_beta   90.00
_cell.angle_gamma   90.00
#
_symmetry.space_group_name_H-M   'P 1'
#
loop_
_entity.id
_entity.type
_entity.pdbx_description
1 polymer ?
#
loop_
_entity_poly.entity_id
_entity_poly.type
_entity_poly.pdbx_seq_one_letter_code
_entity_poly.pdbx_strand_id
1 'polypeptide(L)'
;MTPTDILRLDAVTKHYSPQLPPAVDGVSLTLGQGEILGLLGPSGCGKTTLLRLIAGFEQPDGGGIYLSGQAVVGATWLPPERRDVGIVFQDYALFPHLTVEKNVAFGLQRRGAKAIGQKAGRGGA
;
A
#
# COMPACT_ATOMS: atom_id res chain seq x y z
N MET A 1 -10.22 25.13 0.93
CA MET A 1 -9.91 23.81 0.36
C MET A 1 -9.84 22.85 1.53
N THR A 2 -10.74 21.87 1.60
CA THR A 2 -10.59 20.75 2.54
C THR A 2 -9.27 20.05 2.22
N PRO A 3 -8.43 19.71 3.22
CA PRO A 3 -7.25 18.92 2.97
C PRO A 3 -7.65 17.63 2.24
N THR A 4 -6.93 17.28 1.18
CA THR A 4 -7.19 16.06 0.43
C THR A 4 -6.64 14.89 1.23
N ASP A 5 -7.52 14.14 1.88
CA ASP A 5 -7.14 12.92 2.61
C ASP A 5 -6.57 11.89 1.63
N ILE A 6 -5.34 11.45 1.86
CA ILE A 6 -4.71 10.40 1.04
C ILE A 6 -5.14 9.01 1.49
N LEU A 7 -5.44 8.85 2.79
CA LEU A 7 -5.94 7.61 3.37
C LEU A 7 -7.00 7.95 4.42
N ARG A 8 -8.14 7.25 4.37
CA ARG A 8 -9.13 7.24 5.45
C ARG A 8 -9.54 5.81 5.76
N LEU A 9 -9.47 5.45 7.03
CA LEU A 9 -9.98 4.22 7.60
C LEU A 9 -11.21 4.53 8.44
N ASP A 10 -12.25 3.71 8.27
CA ASP A 10 -13.55 3.89 8.91
C ASP A 10 -13.95 2.59 9.60
N ALA A 11 -13.70 2.50 10.91
CA ALA A 11 -14.00 1.36 11.77
C ALA A 11 -13.56 0.01 11.18
N VAL A 12 -12.33 -0.05 10.65
CA VAL A 12 -11.83 -1.24 9.97
C VAL A 12 -11.56 -2.36 10.97
N THR A 13 -12.14 -3.53 10.72
CA THR A 13 -11.99 -4.71 11.58
C THR A 13 -11.53 -5.93 10.78
N LYS A 14 -10.64 -6.73 11.39
CA LYS A 14 -10.21 -8.03 10.87
C LYS A 14 -10.04 -9.07 11.98
N HIS A 15 -10.72 -10.19 11.82
CA HIS A 15 -10.60 -11.44 12.54
C HIS A 15 -10.00 -12.51 11.62
N TYR A 16 -9.11 -13.32 12.18
CA TYR A 16 -8.64 -14.54 11.52
C TYR A 16 -9.28 -15.81 12.09
N SER A 17 -9.81 -15.73 13.31
CA SER A 17 -10.51 -16.80 13.99
C SER A 17 -11.58 -16.21 14.91
N PRO A 18 -12.80 -16.76 14.96
CA PRO A 18 -13.85 -16.33 15.89
C PRO A 18 -13.48 -16.53 17.38
N GLN A 19 -12.55 -17.42 17.67
CA GLN A 19 -12.14 -17.77 19.05
C GLN A 19 -11.04 -16.86 19.59
N LEU A 20 -10.44 -16.02 18.74
CA LEU A 20 -9.38 -15.09 19.10
C LEU A 20 -9.86 -13.65 18.98
N PRO A 21 -9.26 -12.72 19.74
CA PRO A 21 -9.50 -11.30 19.54
C PRO A 21 -9.22 -10.87 18.09
N PRO A 22 -9.91 -9.81 17.60
CA PRO A 22 -9.60 -9.21 16.30
C PRO A 22 -8.12 -8.82 16.21
N ALA A 23 -7.51 -9.12 15.06
CA ALA A 23 -6.16 -8.64 14.74
C ALA A 23 -6.15 -7.13 14.46
N VAL A 24 -7.26 -6.60 13.95
CA VAL A 24 -7.52 -5.16 13.82
C VAL A 24 -8.95 -4.92 14.30
N ASP A 25 -9.15 -4.00 15.23
CA ASP A 25 -10.43 -3.81 15.92
C ASP A 25 -10.93 -2.37 15.77
N GLY A 26 -11.89 -2.15 14.87
CA GLY A 26 -12.59 -0.87 14.72
C GLY A 26 -11.67 0.33 14.46
N VAL A 27 -10.56 0.14 13.73
CA VAL A 27 -9.57 1.21 13.54
C VAL A 27 -10.10 2.29 12.60
N SER A 28 -10.14 3.53 13.12
CA SER A 28 -10.46 4.74 12.37
C SER A 28 -9.30 5.72 12.43
N LEU A 29 -8.85 6.19 11.28
CA LEU A 29 -7.83 7.23 11.16
C LEU A 29 -7.94 7.92 9.80
N THR A 30 -7.44 9.14 9.74
CA THR A 30 -7.27 9.89 8.49
C THR A 30 -5.83 10.34 8.39
N LEU A 31 -5.27 10.25 7.18
CA LEU A 31 -3.96 10.77 6.83
C LEU A 31 -4.12 11.76 5.69
N GLY A 32 -3.61 12.97 5.89
CA GLY A 32 -3.56 14.01 4.88
C GLY A 32 -2.46 13.77 3.85
N GLN A 33 -2.61 14.40 2.67
CA GLN A 33 -1.57 14.37 1.65
C GLN A 33 -0.26 14.99 2.19
N GLY A 34 0.85 14.27 2.01
CA GLY A 34 2.19 14.70 2.44
C GLY A 34 2.54 14.36 3.90
N GLU A 35 1.59 13.80 4.65
CA GLU A 35 1.84 13.34 6.02
C GLU A 35 2.51 11.97 6.05
N ILE A 36 3.25 11.71 7.14
CA ILE A 36 3.90 10.43 7.41
C ILE A 36 3.25 9.81 8.64
N LEU A 37 2.69 8.62 8.47
CA LEU A 37 2.13 7.82 9.56
C LEU A 37 3.13 6.76 10.03
N GLY A 38 3.48 6.81 11.31
CA GLY A 38 4.20 5.73 12.00
C GLY A 38 3.24 4.82 12.77
N LEU A 39 3.27 3.51 12.50
CA LEU A 39 2.53 2.51 13.28
C LEU A 39 3.48 1.77 14.22
N LEU A 40 3.32 1.98 15.54
CA LEU A 40 4.16 1.37 16.57
C LEU A 40 3.34 0.49 17.50
N GLY A 41 3.96 -0.58 18.00
CA GLY A 41 3.34 -1.50 18.96
C GLY A 41 4.07 -2.84 19.03
N PRO A 42 3.79 -3.68 20.03
CA PRO A 42 4.45 -4.98 20.21
C PRO A 42 4.20 -5.94 19.03
N SER A 43 4.97 -7.03 18.96
CA SER A 43 4.70 -8.08 17.98
C SER A 43 3.28 -8.63 18.16
N GLY A 44 2.60 -8.93 17.05
CA GLY A 44 1.22 -9.45 17.06
C GLY A 44 0.10 -8.42 17.23
N CYS A 45 0.39 -7.13 17.45
CA CYS A 45 -0.66 -6.11 17.65
C CYS A 45 -1.40 -5.64 16.38
N GLY A 46 -1.28 -6.36 15.25
CA GLY A 46 -2.05 -6.06 14.04
C GLY A 46 -1.44 -5.08 13.02
N LYS A 47 -0.23 -4.54 13.24
CA LYS A 47 0.40 -3.57 12.30
C LYS A 47 0.48 -4.08 10.86
N THR A 48 1.05 -5.26 10.67
CA THR A 48 1.21 -5.88 9.35
C THR A 48 -0.16 -6.20 8.74
N THR A 49 -1.12 -6.65 9.56
CA THR A 49 -2.50 -6.88 9.11
C THR A 49 -3.13 -5.58 8.61
N LEU A 50 -3.03 -4.49 9.37
CA LEU A 50 -3.57 -3.19 8.96
C LEU A 50 -2.95 -2.71 7.63
N LEU A 51 -1.64 -2.80 7.47
CA LEU A 51 -0.97 -2.45 6.21
C LEU A 51 -1.43 -3.33 5.03
N ARG A 52 -1.63 -4.63 5.26
CA ARG A 52 -2.16 -5.55 4.23
C ARG A 52 -3.61 -5.25 3.86
N LEU A 53 -4.46 -4.85 4.82
CA LEU A 53 -5.84 -4.42 4.57
C LEU A 53 -5.88 -3.16 3.69
N ILE A 54 -5.04 -2.16 4.00
CA ILE A 54 -4.89 -0.94 3.21
C ILE A 54 -4.45 -1.27 1.78
N ALA A 55 -3.41 -2.09 1.65
CA ALA A 55 -2.86 -2.50 0.36
C ALA A 55 -3.80 -3.40 -0.45
N GLY A 56 -4.80 -4.03 0.17
CA GLY A 56 -5.75 -4.93 -0.48
C GLY A 56 -5.28 -6.37 -0.59
N PHE A 57 -4.24 -6.77 0.15
CA PHE A 57 -3.81 -8.17 0.24
C PHE A 57 -4.66 -8.99 1.21
N GLU A 58 -5.41 -8.31 2.08
CA GLU A 58 -6.35 -8.91 3.03
C GLU A 58 -7.67 -8.15 2.94
N GLN A 59 -8.78 -8.87 3.00
CA GLN A 59 -10.11 -8.27 3.02
C GLN A 59 -10.58 -8.10 4.48
N PRO A 60 -11.00 -6.90 4.92
CA PRO A 60 -11.53 -6.71 6.26
C PRO A 60 -12.91 -7.36 6.36
N ASP A 61 -13.30 -7.71 7.58
CA ASP A 61 -14.62 -8.29 7.84
C ASP A 61 -15.69 -7.19 8.02
N GLY A 62 -15.26 -5.95 8.29
CA GLY A 62 -16.12 -4.79 8.42
C GLY A 62 -15.37 -3.47 8.28
N GLY A 63 -16.14 -2.38 8.18
CA GLY A 63 -15.63 -1.01 8.00
C GLY A 63 -15.38 -0.62 6.54
N GLY A 64 -14.72 0.52 6.36
CA GLY A 64 -14.42 1.10 5.05
C GLY A 64 -12.98 1.60 4.94
N ILE A 65 -12.43 1.53 3.72
CA ILE A 65 -11.10 2.05 3.38
C ILE A 65 -11.24 2.95 2.16
N TYR A 66 -10.67 4.14 2.25
CA TYR A 66 -10.68 5.15 1.20
C TYR A 66 -9.25 5.60 0.91
N LEU A 67 -8.92 5.71 -0.38
CA LEU A 67 -7.61 6.15 -0.86
C LEU A 67 -7.84 7.31 -1.83
N SER A 68 -7.18 8.45 -1.58
CA SER A 68 -7.35 9.68 -2.37
C SER A 68 -8.84 10.07 -2.56
N GLY A 69 -9.64 9.92 -1.50
CA GLY A 69 -11.10 10.16 -1.52
C GLY A 69 -11.95 9.07 -2.19
N GLN A 70 -11.35 8.06 -2.83
CA GLN A 70 -12.09 6.96 -3.46
C GLN A 70 -12.28 5.79 -2.49
N ALA A 71 -13.51 5.29 -2.36
CA ALA A 71 -13.79 4.05 -1.64
C ALA A 71 -13.14 2.84 -2.35
N VAL A 72 -12.26 2.13 -1.65
CA VAL A 72 -11.63 0.89 -2.14
C VAL A 72 -12.09 -0.35 -1.38
N VAL A 73 -12.65 -0.16 -0.18
CA VAL A 73 -13.32 -1.18 0.62
C VAL A 73 -14.59 -0.61 1.26
N GLY A 74 -15.67 -1.39 1.30
CA GLY A 74 -16.98 -1.04 1.84
C GLY A 74 -18.06 -1.68 0.96
N ALA A 75 -18.84 -0.85 0.26
CA ALA A 75 -19.76 -1.33 -0.79
C ALA A 75 -19.05 -1.87 -2.05
N THR A 76 -17.73 -1.63 -2.16
CA THR A 76 -16.87 -2.07 -3.25
C THR A 76 -15.67 -2.81 -2.67
N TRP A 77 -15.10 -3.75 -3.44
CA TRP A 77 -13.78 -4.31 -3.16
C TRP A 77 -12.88 -4.09 -4.38
N LEU A 78 -11.89 -3.21 -4.23
CA LEU A 78 -10.89 -2.95 -5.26
C LEU A 78 -9.66 -3.84 -5.01
N PRO A 79 -9.21 -4.65 -6.00
CA PRO A 79 -8.04 -5.51 -5.83
C PRO A 79 -6.75 -4.67 -5.73
N PRO A 80 -5.69 -5.22 -5.11
CA PRO A 80 -4.47 -4.48 -4.74
C PRO A 80 -3.82 -3.77 -5.92
N GLU A 81 -3.77 -4.39 -7.10
CA GLU A 81 -3.15 -3.83 -8.31
C GLU A 81 -3.88 -2.61 -8.89
N ARG A 82 -5.09 -2.30 -8.42
CA ARG A 82 -5.88 -1.14 -8.82
C ARG A 82 -5.94 -0.04 -7.78
N ARG A 83 -5.32 -0.20 -6.61
CA ARG A 83 -5.39 0.76 -5.49
C ARG A 83 -4.42 1.94 -5.61
N ASP A 84 -3.55 1.96 -6.62
CA ASP A 84 -2.50 2.98 -6.78
C ASP A 84 -1.60 3.14 -5.53
N VAL A 85 -1.40 2.04 -4.77
CA VAL A 85 -0.56 1.99 -3.57
C VAL A 85 0.73 1.23 -3.86
N GLY A 86 1.86 1.81 -3.50
CA GLY A 86 3.14 1.12 -3.45
C GLY A 86 3.36 0.47 -2.08
N ILE A 87 3.86 -0.76 -2.05
CA ILE A 87 4.23 -1.46 -0.82
C ILE A 87 5.70 -1.89 -0.88
N VAL A 88 6.38 -1.82 0.27
CA VAL A 88 7.69 -2.42 0.48
C VAL A 88 7.54 -3.42 1.62
N PHE A 89 7.90 -4.67 1.35
CA PHE A 89 7.81 -5.76 2.32
C PHE A 89 9.05 -5.81 3.22
N GLN A 90 8.92 -6.45 4.40
CA GLN A 90 10.02 -6.64 5.33
C GLN A 90 11.11 -7.54 4.75
N ASP A 91 10.72 -8.58 4.01
CA ASP A 91 11.64 -9.43 3.25
C ASP A 91 11.91 -8.83 1.86
N TYR A 92 13.15 -8.96 1.39
CA TYR A 92 13.58 -8.42 0.10
C TYR A 92 12.79 -9.03 -1.06
N ALA A 93 11.88 -8.26 -1.65
CA ALA A 93 11.15 -8.61 -2.86
C ALA A 93 11.96 -8.24 -4.13
N LEU A 94 13.24 -8.60 -4.16
CA LEU A 94 14.09 -8.38 -5.34
C LEU A 94 13.91 -9.52 -6.34
N PHE A 95 14.03 -9.20 -7.63
CA PHE A 95 14.17 -10.20 -8.70
C PHE A 95 15.67 -10.50 -8.86
N PRO A 96 16.17 -11.62 -8.29
CA PRO A 96 17.61 -11.87 -8.18
C PRO A 96 18.30 -12.07 -9.54
N HIS A 97 17.51 -12.41 -10.56
CA HIS A 97 17.95 -12.60 -11.94
C HIS A 97 18.02 -11.29 -12.74
N LEU A 98 17.67 -10.14 -12.14
CA LEU A 98 17.69 -8.83 -12.78
C LEU A 98 18.80 -7.95 -12.21
N THR A 99 19.35 -7.05 -13.04
CA THR A 99 20.25 -5.98 -12.56
C THR A 99 19.50 -5.00 -11.67
N VAL A 100 20.21 -4.16 -10.91
CA VAL A 100 19.61 -3.10 -10.09
C VAL A 100 18.70 -2.19 -10.93
N GLU A 101 19.20 -1.73 -12.08
CA GLU A 101 18.43 -0.91 -13.03
C GLU A 101 17.12 -1.60 -13.44
N LYS A 102 17.20 -2.90 -13.80
CA LYS A 102 16.04 -3.68 -14.20
C LYS A 102 15.05 -3.90 -13.06
N ASN A 103 15.52 -4.09 -11.82
CA ASN A 103 14.66 -4.18 -10.64
C ASN A 103 13.87 -2.88 -10.40
N VAL A 104 14.55 -1.72 -10.44
CA VAL A 104 13.91 -0.41 -10.27
C VAL A 104 12.92 -0.12 -11.41
N ALA A 105 13.29 -0.44 -12.65
CA ALA A 105 12.45 -0.20 -13.82
C ALA A 105 11.22 -1.11 -13.90
N PHE A 106 11.24 -2.29 -13.26
CA PHE A 106 10.18 -3.30 -13.35
C PHE A 106 8.79 -2.75 -12.99
N GLY A 107 8.69 -1.96 -11.91
CA GLY A 107 7.42 -1.33 -11.49
C GLY A 107 6.95 -0.19 -12.39
N LEU A 108 7.85 0.43 -13.15
CA LEU A 108 7.56 1.58 -14.01
C LEU A 108 6.96 1.18 -15.36
N GLN A 109 7.29 -0.03 -15.85
CA GLN A 109 6.85 -0.52 -17.16
C GLN A 109 5.32 -0.67 -17.26
N ARG A 110 4.63 -0.95 -16.15
CA ARG A 110 3.16 -1.08 -16.11
C ARG A 110 2.40 0.26 -16.19
N ARG A 111 3.06 1.40 -15.96
CA ARG A 111 2.42 2.73 -15.96
C ARG A 111 2.58 3.50 -17.28
N GLY A 112 3.11 2.88 -18.34
CA GLY A 112 3.35 3.58 -19.60
C GLY A 112 4.36 4.73 -19.47
N ALA A 113 5.24 4.67 -18.47
CA ALA A 113 6.24 5.71 -18.25
C ALA A 113 7.21 5.74 -19.44
N LYS A 114 7.26 6.89 -20.13
CA LYS A 114 8.32 7.22 -21.10
C LYS A 114 9.67 6.95 -20.43
N ALA A 115 10.52 6.18 -21.13
CA ALA A 115 11.87 5.86 -20.70
C ALA A 115 12.58 7.12 -20.20
N ILE A 116 13.10 7.05 -18.97
CA ILE A 116 13.88 8.13 -18.38
C ILE A 116 15.21 8.18 -19.14
N GLY A 117 15.30 9.14 -20.06
CA GLY A 117 16.47 9.58 -20.83
C GLY A 117 17.68 8.66 -20.96
N GLN A 118 17.84 8.03 -22.14
CA GLN A 118 19.18 7.69 -22.64
C GLN A 118 19.95 8.99 -22.93
N LYS A 119 20.78 9.40 -21.98
CA LYS A 119 21.97 10.21 -22.25
C LYS A 119 23.15 9.62 -21.48
N ALA A 120 23.76 8.58 -22.04
CA ALA A 120 25.16 8.25 -21.77
C ALA A 120 25.94 8.52 -23.07
N GLY A 121 27.00 9.30 -22.94
CA GLY A 121 27.62 10.08 -24.00
C GLY A 121 28.21 9.27 -25.15
N ARG A 122 28.12 9.87 -26.34
CA ARG A 122 29.10 9.69 -27.41
C ARG A 122 30.42 10.31 -26.96
N GLY A 123 31.47 9.51 -26.98
CA GLY A 123 32.89 9.87 -26.90
C GLY A 123 33.65 8.55 -26.79
N GLY A 124 34.18 7.94 -27.85
CA GLY A 124 34.81 8.55 -29.03
C GLY A 124 36.29 8.73 -28.73
N ALA A 125 37.07 7.68 -29.09
CA ALA A 125 38.53 7.61 -29.31
C ALA A 125 39.48 8.33 -28.34
#